data_AF-A0A6J6YFF8-F1
#
_entry.id   AF-A0A6J6YFF8-F1
#
_cell.length_a   1.000
_cell.length_b   1.000
_cell.length_c   1.000
_cell.angle_alpha   90.00
_cell.angle_beta   90.00
_cell.angle_gamma   90.00
#
_symmetry.space_group_name_H-M   'P 1'
#
loop_
_entity.id
_entity.type
_entity.pdbx_description
1 polymer ?
#
loop_
_entity_poly.entity_id
_entity_poly.type
_entity_poly.pdbx_seq_one_letter_code
_entity_poly.pdbx_strand_id
1 'polypeptide(L)'
;MREGVQQLIRRILADNGLEIEDLISIFFTATPDLTSDFPAASARGLGLEAIPLICAVEISVPGALPRTIRALVHCRSARAHREIKHIYLGGAAALRQDLAQ
;
A
#
# COMPACT_ATOMS: atom_id res chain seq x y z
N MET A 1 -10.89 -3.65 -5.97
CA MET A 1 -9.49 -3.25 -6.23
C MET A 1 -9.30 -1.75 -6.12
N ARG A 2 -9.85 -0.95 -7.06
CA ARG A 2 -9.67 0.52 -7.11
C ARG A 2 -9.90 1.24 -5.79
N GLU A 3 -11.08 1.10 -5.21
CA GLU A 3 -11.44 1.78 -3.95
C GLU A 3 -10.45 1.45 -2.82
N GLY A 4 -10.12 0.16 -2.63
CA GLY A 4 -9.17 -0.28 -1.62
C GLY A 4 -7.76 0.28 -1.81
N VAL A 5 -7.26 0.30 -3.06
CA VAL A 5 -5.96 0.92 -3.38
C VAL A 5 -5.98 2.41 -3.06
N GLN A 6 -7.00 3.13 -3.53
CA GLN A 6 -7.05 4.57 -3.33
C GLN A 6 -7.22 4.94 -1.86
N GLN A 7 -8.03 4.19 -1.11
CA GLN A 7 -8.18 4.39 0.32
C GLN A 7 -6.86 4.14 1.06
N LEU A 8 -6.13 3.07 0.71
CA LEU A 8 -4.83 2.75 1.30
C LEU A 8 -3.84 3.89 1.09
N ILE A 9 -3.67 4.35 -0.16
CA ILE A 9 -2.72 5.43 -0.46
C ILE A 9 -3.10 6.74 0.22
N ARG A 10 -4.37 7.17 0.14
CA ARG A 10 -4.82 8.39 0.84
C ARG A 10 -4.53 8.33 2.34
N ARG A 11 -4.73 7.17 2.96
CA ARG A 11 -4.50 7.00 4.40
C ARG A 11 -3.00 6.98 4.74
N ILE A 12 -2.16 6.37 3.90
CA ILE A 12 -0.70 6.42 4.05
C ILE A 12 -0.21 7.87 4.03
N LEU A 13 -0.64 8.66 3.05
CA LEU A 13 -0.27 10.07 2.92
C LEU A 13 -0.74 10.89 4.14
N ALA A 14 -2.03 10.82 4.46
CA ALA A 14 -2.62 11.59 5.54
C ALA A 14 -2.01 11.29 6.92
N ASP A 15 -1.87 10.01 7.30
CA ASP A 15 -1.40 9.64 8.64
C ASP A 15 0.12 9.87 8.80
N ASN A 16 0.86 9.91 7.69
CA ASN A 16 2.29 10.22 7.68
C ASN A 16 2.61 11.69 7.36
N GLY A 17 1.60 12.52 7.08
CA GLY A 17 1.80 13.93 6.71
C GLY A 17 2.69 14.07 5.49
N LEU A 18 2.47 13.23 4.48
CA LEU A 18 3.20 13.22 3.22
C LEU A 18 2.35 13.86 2.13
N GLU A 19 2.99 14.63 1.27
CA GLU A 19 2.43 15.10 0.01
C GLU A 19 2.90 14.20 -1.15
N ILE A 20 2.33 14.39 -2.33
CA ILE A 20 2.69 13.59 -3.51
C ILE A 20 4.17 13.80 -3.90
N GLU A 21 4.66 15.02 -3.74
CA GLU A 21 6.03 15.43 -4.04
C GLU A 21 7.08 14.77 -3.13
N ASP A 22 6.66 14.25 -1.99
CA ASP A 22 7.53 13.49 -1.08
C ASP A 22 7.76 12.05 -1.57
N LEU A 23 6.95 11.56 -2.50
CA LEU A 23 7.01 10.18 -2.96
C LEU A 23 8.15 9.97 -3.96
N ILE A 24 8.90 8.87 -3.76
CA ILE A 24 9.96 8.43 -4.67
C ILE A 24 9.44 7.32 -5.59
N SER A 25 8.74 6.32 -5.02
CA SER A 25 8.12 5.24 -5.78
C SER A 25 7.12 4.47 -4.91
N ILE A 26 6.24 3.70 -5.57
CA ILE A 26 5.36 2.75 -4.88
C ILE A 26 5.46 1.38 -5.52
N PHE A 27 5.76 0.37 -4.70
CA PHE A 27 5.75 -1.03 -5.07
C PHE A 27 4.49 -1.69 -4.52
N PHE A 28 3.65 -2.22 -5.40
CA PHE A 28 2.45 -2.94 -5.00
C PHE A 28 2.64 -4.46 -5.11
N THR A 29 2.10 -5.22 -4.16
CA THR A 29 1.83 -6.65 -4.34
C THR A 29 0.34 -6.93 -4.25
N ALA A 30 -0.13 -7.92 -5.01
CA ALA A 30 -1.47 -8.46 -4.87
C ALA A 30 -1.40 -9.98 -4.73
N THR A 31 -2.26 -10.56 -3.90
CA THR A 31 -2.39 -12.02 -3.81
C THR A 31 -2.85 -12.61 -5.16
N PRO A 32 -2.45 -13.86 -5.50
CA PRO A 32 -2.73 -14.44 -6.81
C PRO A 32 -4.22 -14.57 -7.18
N ASP A 33 -5.10 -14.53 -6.19
CA ASP A 33 -6.56 -14.60 -6.34
C ASP A 33 -7.19 -13.25 -6.76
N LEU A 34 -6.39 -12.17 -6.90
CA LEU A 34 -6.82 -10.88 -7.42
C LEU A 34 -6.32 -10.65 -8.84
N THR A 35 -7.22 -10.82 -9.81
CA THR A 35 -6.91 -10.71 -11.25
C THR A 35 -7.74 -9.64 -11.98
N SER A 36 -8.55 -8.86 -11.26
CA SER A 36 -9.51 -7.93 -11.87
C SER A 36 -8.89 -6.67 -12.49
N ASP A 37 -7.72 -6.24 -12.03
CA ASP A 37 -7.02 -5.02 -12.48
C ASP A 37 -5.57 -5.01 -11.94
N PHE A 38 -4.75 -4.02 -12.32
CA PHE A 38 -3.46 -3.73 -11.71
C PHE A 38 -3.60 -2.70 -10.57
N PRO A 39 -3.01 -2.93 -9.38
CA PRO A 39 -3.01 -1.93 -8.30
C PRO A 39 -2.49 -0.55 -8.72
N ALA A 40 -1.40 -0.49 -9.50
CA ALA A 40 -0.86 0.78 -10.00
C ALA A 40 -1.85 1.52 -10.92
N ALA A 41 -2.61 0.81 -11.76
CA ALA A 41 -3.64 1.42 -12.58
C ALA A 41 -4.80 1.97 -11.73
N SER A 42 -5.15 1.24 -10.67
CA SER A 42 -6.15 1.64 -9.68
C SER A 42 -5.73 2.85 -8.83
N ALA A 43 -4.44 3.15 -8.73
CA ALA A 43 -3.90 4.34 -8.09
C ALA A 43 -3.94 5.60 -8.98
N ARG A 44 -4.26 5.46 -10.28
CA ARG A 44 -4.43 6.61 -11.20
C ARG A 44 -5.56 7.53 -10.72
N GLY A 45 -5.40 8.83 -10.96
CA GLY A 45 -6.34 9.87 -10.50
C GLY A 45 -6.10 10.33 -9.05
N LEU A 46 -4.98 9.92 -8.44
CA LEU A 46 -4.50 10.43 -7.16
C LEU A 46 -3.35 11.45 -7.31
N GLY A 47 -3.05 11.92 -8.52
CA GLY A 47 -1.89 12.81 -8.74
C GLY A 47 -0.55 12.07 -8.87
N LEU A 48 -0.56 10.74 -8.99
CA LEU A 48 0.65 9.90 -9.01
C LEU A 48 1.28 9.75 -10.41
N GLU A 49 0.87 10.56 -11.39
CA GLU A 49 1.26 10.38 -12.80
C GLU A 49 2.78 10.46 -13.02
N ALA A 50 3.48 11.23 -12.20
CA ALA A 50 4.94 11.39 -12.25
C ALA A 50 5.72 10.40 -11.36
N ILE A 51 5.03 9.60 -10.53
CA ILE A 51 5.66 8.71 -9.56
C ILE A 51 5.83 7.32 -10.18
N PRO A 52 7.05 6.73 -10.16
CA PRO A 52 7.25 5.35 -10.61
C PRO A 52 6.44 4.35 -9.78
N LEU A 53 5.60 3.56 -10.45
CA LEU A 53 4.78 2.50 -9.84
C LEU A 53 5.11 1.15 -10.49
N ILE A 54 5.20 0.11 -9.68
CA ILE A 54 5.32 -1.27 -10.18
C ILE A 54 4.42 -2.22 -9.37
N CYS A 55 3.98 -3.30 -10.02
CA CYS A 55 3.20 -4.35 -9.38
C CYS A 55 3.92 -5.69 -9.50
N ALA A 56 3.80 -6.51 -8.45
CA ALA A 56 4.17 -7.92 -8.48
C ALA A 56 3.06 -8.78 -7.87
N VAL A 57 3.15 -10.09 -8.11
CA VAL A 57 2.30 -11.07 -7.42
C VAL A 57 2.95 -11.40 -6.08
N GLU A 58 2.15 -11.39 -5.02
CA GLU A 58 2.60 -11.82 -3.70
C GLU A 58 2.83 -13.33 -3.66
N ILE A 59 3.77 -13.78 -2.84
CA ILE A 59 3.97 -15.21 -2.60
C ILE A 59 2.67 -15.89 -2.13
N SER A 60 2.37 -17.04 -2.73
CA SER A 60 1.17 -17.83 -2.41
C SER A 60 1.45 -18.77 -1.23
N VAL A 61 1.31 -18.25 -0.01
CA VAL A 61 1.47 -19.04 1.22
C VAL A 61 0.13 -19.66 1.65
N PRO A 62 0.05 -20.98 1.92
CA PRO A 62 -1.17 -21.61 2.41
C PRO A 62 -1.70 -20.94 3.69
N GLY A 63 -2.99 -20.64 3.74
CA GLY A 63 -3.63 -19.97 4.88
C GLY A 63 -3.37 -18.46 4.98
N ALA A 64 -2.60 -17.87 4.07
CA ALA A 64 -2.43 -16.42 4.03
C ALA A 64 -3.73 -15.71 3.69
N LEU A 65 -3.83 -14.44 4.12
CA LEU A 65 -5.04 -13.63 3.94
C LEU A 65 -5.36 -13.46 2.43
N PRO A 66 -6.52 -13.94 1.96
CA PRO A 66 -6.90 -13.84 0.55
C PRO A 66 -7.26 -12.41 0.18
N ARG A 67 -7.26 -12.12 -1.12
CA ARG A 67 -7.67 -10.82 -1.69
C ARG A 67 -6.99 -9.62 -1.04
N THR A 68 -5.68 -9.72 -0.83
CA THR A 68 -4.89 -8.68 -0.17
C THR A 68 -4.04 -7.92 -1.18
N ILE A 69 -4.07 -6.58 -1.07
CA ILE A 69 -3.15 -5.69 -1.76
C ILE A 69 -2.23 -5.08 -0.71
N ARG A 70 -0.93 -5.05 -0.98
CA ARG A 70 0.07 -4.38 -0.14
C ARG A 70 0.76 -3.30 -0.95
N ALA A 71 1.26 -2.29 -0.24
CA ALA A 71 2.05 -1.21 -0.80
C ALA A 71 3.29 -0.98 0.05
N LEU A 72 4.45 -0.99 -0.58
CA LEU A 72 5.70 -0.44 -0.05
C LEU A 72 5.92 0.92 -0.70
N VAL A 73 5.89 1.96 0.12
CA VAL A 73 6.03 3.35 -0.33
C VAL A 73 7.43 3.84 0.05
N HIS A 74 8.22 4.22 -0.94
CA HIS A 74 9.46 4.96 -0.73
C HIS A 74 9.15 6.45 -0.77
N CYS A 75 9.52 7.18 0.26
CA CYS A 75 9.28 8.62 0.38
C CYS A 75 10.43 9.33 1.08
N ARG A 76 10.47 10.65 0.92
CA ARG A 76 11.28 11.55 1.72
C ARG A 76 10.46 11.92 2.94
N SER A 77 11.04 11.85 4.14
CA SER A 77 10.37 12.26 5.36
C SER A 77 11.39 12.73 6.38
N ALA A 78 11.00 13.73 7.19
CA ALA A 78 11.77 14.15 8.36
C ALA A 78 11.52 13.28 9.59
N ARG A 79 10.51 12.38 9.55
CA ARG A 79 10.16 11.48 10.65
C ARG A 79 11.22 10.38 10.79
N ALA A 80 11.52 10.01 12.03
CA ALA A 80 12.29 8.80 12.30
C ALA A 80 11.46 7.55 11.95
N HIS A 81 12.12 6.43 11.63
CA HIS A 81 11.45 5.19 11.25
C HIS A 81 10.38 4.73 12.27
N ARG A 82 10.65 4.92 13.57
CA ARG A 82 9.71 4.56 14.66
C ARG A 82 8.43 5.40 14.70
N GLU A 83 8.42 6.55 14.03
CA GLU A 83 7.29 7.48 14.00
C GLU A 83 6.42 7.28 12.74
N ILE A 84 6.87 6.43 11.81
CA ILE A 84 6.12 6.08 10.61
C ILE A 84 4.91 5.21 11.00
N LYS A 85 3.74 5.61 10.52
CA LYS A 85 2.50 4.87 10.70
C LYS A 85 2.30 3.94 9.50
N HIS A 86 2.46 2.65 9.73
CA HIS A 86 2.10 1.61 8.76
C HIS A 86 0.59 1.36 8.77
N ILE A 87 -0.05 1.42 7.61
CA ILE A 87 -1.51 1.43 7.48
C ILE A 87 -2.02 0.05 7.07
N TYR A 88 -2.97 -0.48 7.87
CA TYR A 88 -3.65 -1.75 7.62
C TYR A 88 -5.16 -1.50 7.66
N LEU A 89 -5.87 -1.89 6.60
CA LEU A 89 -7.30 -1.62 6.42
C LEU A 89 -8.07 -2.93 6.17
N GLY A 90 -9.37 -2.93 6.50
CA GLY A 90 -10.25 -4.08 6.29
C GLY A 90 -9.71 -5.35 6.96
N GLY A 91 -9.78 -6.48 6.26
CA GLY A 91 -9.27 -7.76 6.77
C GLY A 91 -7.77 -7.78 7.05
N ALA A 92 -6.99 -6.90 6.41
CA ALA A 92 -5.55 -6.80 6.64
C ALA A 92 -5.21 -6.22 8.02
N ALA A 93 -6.16 -5.62 8.74
CA ALA A 93 -5.95 -5.18 10.13
C ALA A 93 -5.49 -6.33 11.05
N ALA A 94 -5.88 -7.58 10.75
CA ALA A 94 -5.43 -8.77 11.47
C ALA A 94 -3.92 -9.03 11.32
N LEU A 95 -3.30 -8.60 10.21
CA LEU A 95 -1.85 -8.76 9.94
C LEU A 95 -0.97 -7.84 10.77
N ARG A 96 -1.54 -7.01 11.64
CA ARG A 96 -0.82 -6.09 12.54
C ARG A 96 -0.93 -6.53 14.01
N GLN A 97 -1.64 -7.62 14.30
CA GLN A 97 -1.73 -8.16 15.66
C GLN A 97 -0.41 -8.81 16.11
N ASP A 98 0.47 -9.14 15.16
CA ASP A 98 1.83 -9.64 15.36
C ASP A 98 2.82 -8.58 15.88
N LEU A 99 2.64 -7.29 15.56
CA LEU A 99 3.46 -6.17 16.05
C LEU A 99 2.96 -5.53 17.36
N ALA A 100 1.84 -6.02 17.89
CA ALA A 100 1.25 -5.56 19.16
C ALA A 100 1.63 -6.46 20.35
N GLN A 101 2.60 -7.38 20.17
CA GLN A 101 3.24 -8.15 21.23
C GLN A 101 4.64 -7.62 21.52
#